data_AF-A0A195BP79-F1
#
_entry.id   AF-A0A195BP79-F1
#
_cell.length_a   1.000
_cell.length_b   1.000
_cell.length_c   1.000
_cell.angle_alpha   90.00
_cell.angle_beta   90.00
_cell.angle_gamma   90.00
#
_symmetry.space_group_name_H-M   'P 1'
#
loop_
_entity.id
_entity.type
_entity.pdbx_description
1 polymer ?
#
loop_
_entity_poly.entity_id
_entity_poly.type
_entity_poly.pdbx_seq_one_letter_code
_entity_poly.pdbx_strand_id
1 'polypeptide(L)'
;MADVKQDHKGEDVDSYGMGNSADPKNMQELTQYVQTLLQNMQDKFQTMSDQIIGRNKILDEMGNRIDDLEKNIADLMTQAGVEGGDK
;
A
#
# COMPACT_ATOMS: atom_id res chain seq x y z
N MET A 1 -29.02 -23.80 -13.85
CA MET A 1 -28.28 -23.24 -12.70
C MET A 1 -26.93 -22.79 -13.22
N ALA A 2 -26.62 -21.50 -13.10
CA ALA A 2 -25.34 -20.95 -13.52
C ALA A 2 -24.30 -21.19 -12.42
N ASP A 3 -23.21 -21.88 -12.77
CA ASP A 3 -21.99 -21.99 -11.98
C ASP A 3 -21.33 -20.59 -11.90
N VAL A 4 -21.61 -19.86 -10.83
CA VAL A 4 -20.85 -18.65 -10.47
C VAL A 4 -19.61 -19.12 -9.73
N LYS A 5 -18.54 -19.32 -10.48
CA LYS A 5 -17.21 -19.56 -9.93
C LYS A 5 -16.75 -18.26 -9.26
N GLN A 6 -16.72 -18.29 -7.94
CA GLN A 6 -16.37 -17.19 -7.08
C GLN A 6 -14.84 -17.01 -7.13
N ASP A 7 -14.33 -16.16 -8.02
CA ASP A 7 -12.95 -15.67 -7.99
C ASP A 7 -12.79 -14.70 -6.80
N HIS A 8 -12.66 -15.26 -5.60
CA HIS A 8 -12.07 -14.55 -4.47
C HIS A 8 -10.58 -14.88 -4.45
N LYS A 9 -9.81 -14.18 -5.30
CA LYS A 9 -8.38 -14.02 -5.09
C LYS A 9 -8.19 -12.92 -4.04
N GLY A 10 -8.64 -13.20 -2.82
CA GLY A 10 -8.28 -12.44 -1.63
C GLY A 10 -6.83 -12.74 -1.36
N GLU A 11 -6.01 -11.71 -1.44
CA GLU A 11 -4.58 -11.69 -1.18
C GLU A 11 -4.22 -12.61 -0.01
N ASP A 12 -3.24 -13.48 -0.22
CA ASP A 12 -2.62 -14.30 0.83
C ASP A 12 -2.17 -13.36 1.95
N VAL A 13 -3.05 -13.11 2.91
CA VAL A 13 -2.71 -12.45 4.16
C VAL A 13 -1.91 -13.48 4.92
N ASP A 14 -0.60 -13.45 4.69
CA ASP A 14 0.40 -14.32 5.28
C ASP A 14 0.02 -14.63 6.73
N SER A 15 -0.22 -15.92 6.97
CA SER A 15 -0.39 -16.50 8.28
C SER A 15 0.67 -15.92 9.22
N TYR A 16 0.27 -15.00 10.10
CA TYR A 16 1.15 -14.42 11.14
C TYR A 16 1.42 -15.42 12.26
N GLY A 17 1.51 -16.71 11.91
CA GLY A 17 2.09 -17.72 12.76
C GLY A 17 3.55 -17.34 12.95
N MET A 18 3.88 -16.80 14.13
CA MET A 18 5.24 -16.72 14.62
C MET A 18 5.73 -18.15 14.85
N GLY A 19 6.04 -18.84 13.75
CA GLY A 19 6.48 -20.22 13.72
C GLY A 19 7.93 -20.30 14.18
N ASN A 20 8.15 -20.16 15.48
CA ASN A 20 9.40 -20.63 16.06
C ASN A 20 9.12 -21.26 17.43
N SER A 21 8.67 -22.51 17.37
CA SER A 21 8.41 -23.38 18.52
C SER A 21 9.70 -23.92 19.13
N ALA A 22 10.67 -23.04 19.40
CA ALA A 22 11.89 -23.39 20.11
C ALA A 22 11.91 -22.60 21.42
N ASP A 23 11.42 -23.23 22.49
CA ASP A 23 11.60 -22.73 23.85
C ASP A 23 13.11 -22.76 24.16
N PRO A 24 13.77 -21.60 24.34
CA PRO A 24 15.22 -21.54 24.45
C PRO A 24 15.68 -22.24 25.73
N LYS A 25 16.55 -23.25 25.61
CA LYS A 25 16.95 -24.11 26.73
C LYS A 25 18.08 -23.50 27.57
N ASN A 26 18.73 -22.45 27.08
CA ASN A 26 19.80 -21.73 27.78
C ASN A 26 19.78 -20.22 27.45
N MET A 27 20.50 -19.42 28.26
CA MET A 27 20.52 -17.95 28.17
C MET A 27 21.09 -17.43 26.83
N GLN A 28 22.00 -18.18 26.20
CA GLN A 28 22.56 -17.84 24.88
C GLN A 28 21.54 -18.04 23.77
N GLU A 29 20.80 -19.15 23.77
CA GLU A 29 19.71 -19.43 22.85
C GLU A 29 18.57 -18.42 23.01
N LEU A 30 18.25 -18.02 24.25
CA LEU A 30 17.26 -16.99 24.51
C LEU A 30 17.68 -15.65 23.90
N THR A 31 18.96 -15.30 24.01
CA THR A 31 19.49 -14.05 23.45
C THR A 31 19.41 -14.06 21.93
N GLN A 32 19.81 -15.17 21.30
CA GLN A 32 19.70 -15.34 19.84
C GLN A 32 18.25 -15.35 19.35
N TYR A 33 17.34 -15.96 20.13
CA TYR A 33 15.92 -15.97 19.83
C TYR A 33 15.33 -14.55 19.86
N VAL A 34 15.60 -13.78 20.92
CA VAL A 34 15.15 -12.39 21.03
C VAL A 34 15.75 -11.53 19.92
N GLN A 35 17.03 -11.71 19.59
CA GLN A 35 17.66 -11.00 18.48
C GLN A 35 16.98 -11.29 17.14
N THR A 36 16.69 -12.57 16.87
CA THR A 36 16.00 -13.01 15.65
C THR A 36 14.57 -12.48 15.60
N LEU A 37 13.88 -12.47 16.74
CA LEU A 37 12.53 -11.93 16.89
C LEU A 37 12.48 -10.44 16.57
N LEU A 38 13.41 -9.66 17.14
CA LEU A 38 13.50 -8.22 16.91
C LEU A 38 13.87 -7.91 15.46
N GLN A 39 14.78 -8.66 14.86
CA GLN A 39 15.14 -8.50 13.45
C GLN A 39 13.94 -8.76 12.55
N ASN A 40 13.21 -9.86 12.76
CA ASN A 40 11.99 -10.16 11.99
C ASN A 40 10.92 -9.08 12.16
N MET A 41 10.77 -8.52 13.36
CA MET A 41 9.83 -7.42 13.60
C MET A 41 10.25 -6.16 12.83
N GLN A 42 11.55 -5.84 12.81
CA GLN A 42 12.09 -4.71 12.07
C GLN A 42 11.90 -4.88 10.56
N ASP A 43 12.22 -6.06 10.02
CA ASP A 43 12.09 -6.34 8.59
C ASP A 43 10.63 -6.24 8.13
N LYS A 44 9.69 -6.74 8.96
CA LYS A 44 8.25 -6.60 8.74
C LYS A 44 7.81 -5.14 8.77
N PHE A 45 8.26 -4.36 9.75
CA PHE A 45 7.94 -2.94 9.84
C PHE A 45 8.49 -2.15 8.66
N GLN A 46 9.72 -2.44 8.23
CA GLN A 46 10.34 -1.82 7.07
C GLN A 46 9.55 -2.13 5.80
N THR A 47 9.20 -3.39 5.57
CA THR A 47 8.40 -3.80 4.40
C THR A 47 7.05 -3.10 4.38
N MET A 48 6.37 -3.01 5.53
CA MET A 48 5.10 -2.30 5.64
C MET A 48 5.26 -0.78 5.39
N SER A 49 6.33 -0.19 5.91
CA SER A 49 6.68 1.22 5.68
C SER A 49 6.93 1.49 4.19
N ASP A 50 7.69 0.62 3.52
CA ASP A 50 8.01 0.76 2.10
C ASP A 50 6.74 0.65 1.24
N GLN A 51 5.80 -0.23 1.60
CA GLN A 51 4.49 -0.31 0.94
C GLN A 51 3.68 0.97 1.10
N ILE A 52 3.66 1.58 2.29
CA ILE A 52 2.96 2.85 2.54
C ILE A 52 3.60 3.97 1.72
N ILE A 53 4.93 4.06 1.70
CA ILE A 53 5.66 5.04 0.89
C ILE A 53 5.34 4.85 -0.59
N GLY A 54 5.32 3.60 -1.08
CA GLY A 54 4.94 3.29 -2.45
C GLY A 54 3.51 3.71 -2.80
N ARG A 55 2.55 3.46 -1.90
CA ARG A 55 1.16 3.91 -2.09
C ARG A 55 1.05 5.44 -2.11
N ASN A 56 1.72 6.13 -1.18
CA ASN A 56 1.74 7.60 -1.15
C ASN A 56 2.32 8.17 -2.45
N LYS A 57 3.37 7.56 -2.99
CA LYS A 57 3.94 7.99 -4.27
C LYS A 57 2.93 7.90 -5.43
N ILE A 58 2.14 6.82 -5.48
CA ILE A 58 1.09 6.69 -6.52
C ILE A 58 0.00 7.77 -6.31
N LEU A 59 -0.33 8.11 -5.06
CA LEU A 59 -1.24 9.22 -4.76
C LEU A 59 -0.69 10.57 -5.25
N ASP A 60 0.60 10.83 -5.02
CA ASP A 60 1.27 12.05 -5.51
C ASP A 60 1.25 12.12 -7.05
N GLU A 61 1.52 11.00 -7.72
CA GLU A 61 1.43 10.90 -9.18
C GLU A 61 -0.01 11.13 -9.69
N MET A 62 -1.02 10.60 -9.00
CA MET A 62 -2.42 10.87 -9.33
C MET A 62 -2.81 12.32 -9.08
N GLY A 63 -2.27 12.97 -8.03
CA GLY A 63 -2.45 14.39 -7.77
C GLY A 63 -1.97 15.25 -8.95
N ASN A 64 -0.75 15.02 -9.43
CA ASN A 64 -0.22 15.72 -10.60
C ASN A 64 -1.10 15.52 -11.85
N ARG A 65 -1.60 14.30 -12.07
CA ARG A 65 -2.51 14.02 -13.20
C ARG A 65 -3.85 14.73 -13.07
N ILE A 66 -4.35 14.92 -11.84
CA ILE A 66 -5.56 15.72 -11.59
C ILE A 66 -5.30 17.18 -11.92
N ASP A 67 -4.19 17.75 -11.46
CA ASP A 67 -3.80 19.13 -11.77
C ASP A 67 -3.70 19.37 -13.29
N ASP A 68 -3.11 18.42 -14.02
CA ASP A 68 -3.04 18.46 -15.49
C ASP A 68 -4.44 18.40 -16.13
N LEU A 69 -5.34 17.56 -15.61
CA LEU A 69 -6.72 17.47 -16.10
C LEU A 69 -7.49 18.76 -15.83
N GLU A 70 -7.36 19.35 -14.64
CA GLU A 70 -7.99 20.62 -14.28
C GLU A 70 -7.53 21.74 -15.21
N LYS A 71 -6.23 21.81 -15.52
CA LYS A 71 -5.69 22.77 -16.49
C LYS A 71 -6.26 22.57 -17.89
N ASN A 72 -6.28 21.33 -18.39
CA ASN A 72 -6.83 21.03 -19.71
C ASN A 72 -8.33 21.39 -19.80
N ILE A 73 -9.09 21.16 -18.73
CA ILE A 73 -10.51 21.54 -18.66
C ILE A 73 -10.65 23.07 -18.67
N ALA A 74 -9.84 23.80 -17.92
CA ALA A 74 -9.85 25.26 -17.92
C ALA A 74 -9.54 25.82 -19.32
N ASP A 75 -8.49 25.32 -19.98
CA ASP A 75 -8.13 25.70 -21.34
C ASP A 75 -9.26 25.39 -22.34
N LEU A 76 -9.94 24.24 -22.20
CA LEU A 76 -11.11 23.87 -23.00
C LEU A 76 -12.31 24.79 -22.74
N MET A 77 -12.60 25.14 -21.50
CA MET A 77 -13.69 26.06 -21.11
C MET A 77 -13.47 27.44 -21.73
N THR A 78 -12.24 27.96 -21.67
CA THR A 78 -11.84 29.21 -22.32
C THR A 78 -11.94 29.11 -23.84
N GLN A 79 -11.43 28.04 -24.46
CA GLN A 79 -11.49 27.84 -25.92
C GLN A 79 -12.91 27.68 -26.47
N ALA A 80 -13.79 27.01 -25.72
CA ALA A 80 -15.19 26.83 -26.07
C ALA A 80 -16.02 28.11 -25.87
N GLY A 81 -15.41 29.20 -25.37
CA GLY A 81 -16.10 30.48 -25.14
C GLY A 81 -17.16 30.40 -24.04
N VAL A 82 -17.08 29.40 -23.15
CA VAL A 82 -18.03 29.20 -22.04
C VAL A 82 -17.78 30.21 -20.92
N GLU A 83 -16.64 30.91 -20.94
CA GLU A 83 -16.41 32.17 -20.22
C GLU A 83 -17.22 33.33 -20.85
N GLY A 84 -18.54 33.23 -20.83
CA GLY A 84 -19.41 34.20 -21.50
C GLY A 84 -20.88 33.87 -21.39
N GLY A 85 -21.42 33.90 -20.17
CA GLY A 85 -22.83 33.55 -19.94
C GLY A 85 -23.51 34.16 -18.74
N ASP A 86 -22.92 35.13 -18.03
CA ASP A 86 -23.64 35.91 -17.02
C ASP A 86 -23.34 37.40 -17.21
N LYS A 87 -24.23 38.08 -17.93
CA LYS A 87 -24.47 39.52 -17.83
C LYS A 87 -25.90 39.72 -17.36
#